data_AF-R1DJP5-F1
#
_entry.id   AF-R1DJP5-F1
#
_cell.length_a   1.000
_cell.length_b   1.000
_cell.length_c   1.000
_cell.angle_alpha   90.00
_cell.angle_beta   90.00
_cell.angle_gamma   90.00
#
_symmetry.space_group_name_H-M   'P 1'
#
loop_
_entity.id
_entity.type
_entity.pdbx_description
1 polymer ?
#
loop_
_entity_poly.entity_id
_entity_poly.type
_entity_poly.pdbx_seq_one_letter_code
_entity_poly.pdbx_strand_id
1 'polypeptide(L)'
;MFATDHGHDEVVRWLEASASYSPLHHVEVLTGRRTVELLRGDACASYNLRSGRSIRPLRPRAPFRPPCAPPRTETPYELALARPELPASQLILAAASPWSPASHRLWEPWFRERATVLCTIGYKLAYRLNREEHSFVDVWVSHVLPKAMAESV
;
A
#
# COMPACT_ATOMS: atom_id res chain seq x y z
N MET A 1 -23.31 -19.01 1.48
CA MET A 1 -24.53 -19.77 1.14
C MET A 1 -25.75 -18.86 1.30
N PHE A 2 -25.80 -17.75 0.54
CA PHE A 2 -26.92 -16.79 0.58
C PHE A 2 -27.17 -16.16 -0.81
N ALA A 3 -26.12 -15.98 -1.64
CA ALA A 3 -26.25 -15.42 -3.00
C ALA A 3 -26.84 -16.40 -4.03
N THR A 4 -26.58 -17.71 -3.88
CA THR A 4 -27.02 -18.75 -4.82
C THR A 4 -28.52 -19.02 -4.79
N ASP A 5 -29.18 -18.78 -3.64
CA ASP A 5 -30.61 -19.06 -3.44
C ASP A 5 -31.55 -17.99 -4.02
N HIS A 6 -31.02 -16.84 -4.44
CA HIS A 6 -31.84 -15.68 -4.87
C HIS A 6 -31.59 -15.26 -6.34
N GLY A 7 -30.95 -16.10 -7.16
CA GLY A 7 -30.72 -15.81 -8.58
C GLY A 7 -29.76 -14.65 -8.84
N HIS A 8 -28.90 -14.31 -7.88
CA HIS A 8 -27.90 -13.26 -8.02
C HIS A 8 -26.62 -13.79 -8.69
N ASP A 9 -26.76 -14.40 -9.86
CA ASP A 9 -25.67 -15.05 -10.60
C ASP A 9 -24.52 -14.08 -10.90
N GLU A 10 -24.84 -12.80 -11.10
CA GLU A 10 -23.85 -11.75 -11.29
C GLU A 10 -22.97 -11.52 -10.04
N VAL A 11 -23.58 -11.55 -8.86
CA VAL A 11 -22.87 -11.38 -7.58
C VAL A 11 -22.04 -12.62 -7.27
N VAL A 12 -22.57 -13.82 -7.54
CA VAL A 12 -21.82 -15.08 -7.40
C VAL A 12 -20.59 -15.07 -8.32
N ARG A 13 -20.78 -14.72 -9.60
CA ARG A 13 -19.69 -14.62 -10.57
C ARG A 13 -18.66 -13.56 -10.19
N TRP A 14 -19.10 -12.42 -9.63
CA TRP A 14 -18.20 -11.38 -9.12
C TRP A 14 -17.41 -11.86 -7.91
N LEU A 15 -18.03 -12.58 -6.96
CA LEU A 15 -17.37 -13.16 -5.79
C LEU A 15 -16.37 -14.25 -6.19
N GLU A 16 -16.71 -15.11 -7.14
CA GLU A 16 -15.80 -16.13 -7.66
C GLU A 16 -14.61 -15.50 -8.40
N ALA A 17 -14.85 -14.46 -9.21
CA ALA A 17 -13.79 -13.73 -9.91
C ALA A 17 -12.88 -12.91 -8.98
N SER A 18 -13.38 -12.52 -7.79
CA SER A 18 -12.64 -11.76 -6.78
C SER A 18 -12.16 -12.60 -5.60
N ALA A 19 -12.32 -13.92 -5.64
CA ALA A 19 -11.91 -14.82 -4.56
C ALA A 19 -10.40 -14.75 -4.25
N SER A 20 -9.57 -14.37 -5.24
CA SER A 20 -8.12 -14.18 -5.08
C SER A 20 -7.72 -12.71 -4.86
N TYR A 21 -8.67 -11.78 -4.79
CA TYR A 21 -8.39 -10.35 -4.70
C TYR A 21 -8.16 -9.94 -3.25
N SER A 22 -7.11 -9.15 -3.01
CA SER A 22 -7.09 -8.29 -1.82
C SER A 22 -8.07 -7.13 -2.00
N PRO A 23 -8.57 -6.51 -0.92
CA PRO A 23 -9.48 -5.37 -1.01
C PRO A 23 -8.98 -4.23 -1.91
N LEU A 24 -7.66 -4.05 -2.06
CA LEU A 24 -7.05 -3.02 -2.91
C LEU A 24 -7.17 -3.28 -4.43
N HIS A 25 -7.48 -4.51 -4.85
CA HIS A 25 -7.68 -4.81 -6.29
C HIS A 25 -8.98 -4.20 -6.83
N HIS A 26 -9.91 -3.80 -5.96
CA HIS A 26 -11.18 -3.20 -6.36
C HIS A 26 -11.07 -1.68 -6.61
N VAL A 27 -10.05 -1.25 -7.37
CA VAL A 27 -9.71 0.16 -7.60
C VAL A 27 -10.87 0.99 -8.17
N GLU A 28 -11.78 0.36 -8.93
CA GLU A 28 -12.95 1.01 -9.53
C GLU A 28 -14.05 1.37 -8.52
N VAL A 29 -14.13 0.61 -7.42
CA VAL A 29 -15.23 0.73 -6.43
C VAL A 29 -14.75 1.42 -5.15
N LEU A 30 -13.44 1.45 -4.91
CA LEU A 30 -12.88 2.03 -3.70
C LEU A 30 -12.99 3.56 -3.68
N THR A 31 -13.54 4.07 -2.58
CA THR A 31 -13.45 5.50 -2.26
C THR A 31 -12.05 5.86 -1.77
N GLY A 32 -11.68 7.14 -1.89
CA GLY A 32 -10.39 7.62 -1.38
C GLY A 32 -10.19 7.35 0.11
N ARG A 33 -11.22 7.59 0.94
CA ARG A 33 -11.18 7.29 2.38
C ARG A 33 -10.92 5.81 2.65
N ARG A 34 -11.68 4.93 1.99
CA ARG A 34 -11.52 3.48 2.16
C ARG A 34 -10.15 3.00 1.70
N THR A 35 -9.63 3.57 0.62
CA THR A 35 -8.28 3.28 0.13
C THR A 35 -7.23 3.66 1.16
N VAL A 36 -7.32 4.85 1.78
CA VAL A 36 -6.40 5.26 2.86
C VAL A 36 -6.52 4.35 4.08
N GLU A 37 -7.73 3.95 4.48
CA GLU A 37 -7.94 3.00 5.58
C GLU A 37 -7.28 1.64 5.28
N LEU A 38 -7.41 1.13 4.05
CA LEU A 38 -6.80 -0.12 3.63
C LEU A 38 -5.28 -0.03 3.51
N LEU A 39 -4.73 1.11 3.10
CA LEU A 39 -3.28 1.35 3.05
C LEU A 39 -2.65 1.50 4.43
N ARG A 40 -3.41 2.04 5.40
CA ARG A 40 -2.96 2.20 6.80
C ARG A 40 -3.20 0.98 7.65
N GLY A 41 -4.20 0.18 7.29
CA GLY A 41 -4.54 -1.08 7.95
C GLY A 41 -3.70 -2.22 7.40
N ASP A 42 -3.54 -3.26 8.21
CA ASP A 42 -2.80 -4.49 7.88
C ASP A 42 -3.51 -5.36 6.82
N ALA A 43 -4.38 -4.76 5.98
CA ALA A 43 -5.22 -5.43 5.01
C ALA A 43 -4.42 -6.21 3.95
N CYS A 44 -3.10 -6.00 3.90
CA CYS A 44 -2.11 -6.90 3.33
C CYS A 44 -0.78 -6.71 4.07
N ALA A 45 -0.59 -7.39 5.21
CA ALA A 45 0.70 -7.50 5.96
C ALA A 45 1.92 -8.01 5.16
N SER A 46 1.82 -8.03 3.83
CA SER A 46 2.79 -8.62 2.96
C SER A 46 2.93 -7.93 1.61
N TYR A 47 1.99 -7.20 1.03
CA TYR A 47 2.21 -6.81 -0.37
C TYR A 47 3.11 -5.58 -0.50
N ASN A 48 4.38 -5.79 -0.88
CA ASN A 48 5.21 -4.71 -1.39
C ASN A 48 4.63 -4.28 -2.74
N LEU A 49 3.87 -3.18 -2.74
CA LEU A 49 3.27 -2.58 -3.93
C LEU A 49 4.30 -2.29 -5.03
N ARG A 50 5.58 -2.13 -4.68
CA ARG A 50 6.68 -1.82 -5.60
C ARG A 50 7.30 -3.06 -6.24
N SER A 51 7.19 -4.23 -5.62
CA SER A 51 7.82 -5.47 -6.10
C SER A 51 6.84 -6.61 -6.39
N GLY A 52 5.54 -6.38 -6.21
CA GLY A 52 4.51 -7.41 -6.34
C GLY A 52 4.68 -8.60 -5.40
N ARG A 53 5.52 -8.47 -4.36
CA ARG A 53 5.88 -9.59 -3.47
C ARG A 53 5.28 -9.42 -2.08
N SER A 54 4.74 -10.54 -1.61
CA SER A 54 4.29 -10.78 -0.26
C SER A 54 5.51 -10.90 0.70
N ILE A 55 5.78 -9.89 1.54
CA ILE A 55 6.80 -9.77 2.61
C ILE A 55 6.51 -10.75 3.78
N ARG A 56 5.26 -11.22 3.92
CA ARG A 56 4.89 -12.31 4.83
C ARG A 56 4.07 -13.36 4.08
N PRO A 57 4.49 -14.64 4.04
CA PRO A 57 3.65 -15.68 3.48
C PRO A 57 2.33 -15.71 4.26
N LEU A 58 1.21 -15.61 3.53
CA LEU A 58 -0.12 -15.87 4.08
C LEU A 58 -0.06 -17.23 4.80
N ARG A 59 -0.21 -17.25 6.13
CA ARG A 59 -0.44 -18.52 6.83
C ARG A 59 -1.68 -19.17 6.20
N PRO A 60 -1.63 -20.44 5.81
CA PRO A 60 -2.77 -21.10 5.21
C PRO A 60 -3.81 -21.33 6.31
N ARG A 61 -4.86 -20.51 6.35
CA ARG A 61 -6.13 -20.95 6.91
C ARG A 61 -6.82 -21.78 5.82
N ALA A 62 -6.72 -23.11 5.94
CA ALA A 62 -7.42 -24.08 5.08
C ALA A 62 -8.95 -24.03 5.28
N PRO A 63 -9.75 -24.76 4.49
CA PRO A 63 -9.85 -24.71 3.04
C PRO A 63 -11.28 -24.34 2.62
N PHE A 64 -11.45 -23.26 1.86
CA PHE A 64 -12.55 -23.20 0.89
C PHE A 64 -11.90 -23.04 -0.47
N ARG A 65 -11.88 -24.13 -1.24
CA ARG A 65 -11.35 -24.13 -2.61
C ARG A 65 -12.53 -24.21 -3.58
N PRO A 66 -13.14 -23.07 -3.95
CA PRO A 66 -14.03 -23.04 -5.11
C PRO A 66 -13.19 -23.27 -6.39
N PRO A 67 -13.84 -23.61 -7.53
CA PRO A 67 -13.15 -23.99 -8.77
C PRO A 67 -12.16 -22.90 -9.18
N CYS A 68 -10.98 -23.31 -9.61
CA CYS A 68 -9.86 -22.43 -9.91
C CYS A 68 -10.22 -21.45 -11.03
N ALA A 69 -10.73 -20.26 -10.68
CA ALA A 69 -10.52 -19.09 -11.51
C ALA A 69 -9.00 -18.87 -11.59
N PRO A 70 -8.41 -18.64 -12.78
CA PRO A 70 -7.00 -18.35 -12.86
C PRO A 70 -6.72 -17.15 -11.95
N PRO A 71 -5.69 -17.20 -11.07
CA PRO A 71 -5.35 -16.05 -10.26
C PRO A 71 -5.10 -14.92 -11.25
N ARG A 72 -5.87 -13.82 -11.15
CA ARG A 72 -5.45 -12.63 -11.88
C ARG A 72 -4.06 -12.29 -11.37
N THR A 73 -3.11 -12.29 -12.29
CA THR A 73 -1.69 -12.03 -12.04
C THR A 73 -1.46 -10.57 -11.69
N GLU A 74 -2.41 -9.70 -12.04
CA GLU A 74 -2.32 -8.25 -11.90
C GLU A 74 -2.36 -7.84 -10.43
N THR A 75 -1.28 -7.21 -10.00
CA THR A 75 -1.17 -6.61 -8.67
C THR A 75 -2.06 -5.37 -8.55
N PRO A 76 -2.40 -4.92 -7.32
CA PRO A 76 -3.12 -3.65 -7.14
C PRO A 76 -2.40 -2.46 -7.76
N TYR A 77 -1.06 -2.50 -7.83
CA TYR A 77 -0.25 -1.47 -8.46
C TYR A 77 -0.43 -1.45 -9.98
N GLU A 78 -0.43 -2.63 -10.63
CA GLU A 78 -0.65 -2.73 -12.08
C GLU A 78 -2.07 -2.30 -12.46
N LEU A 79 -3.07 -2.65 -11.65
CA LEU A 79 -4.45 -2.17 -11.83
C LEU A 79 -4.55 -0.65 -11.67
N ALA A 80 -3.83 -0.08 -10.70
CA ALA A 80 -3.77 1.36 -10.51
C ALA A 80 -3.06 2.07 -11.67
N LEU A 81 -2.02 1.46 -12.22
CA LEU A 81 -1.27 1.99 -13.36
C LEU A 81 -2.12 1.99 -14.65
N ALA A 82 -2.98 1.00 -14.82
CA ALA A 82 -3.91 0.93 -15.94
C ALA A 82 -5.01 2.01 -15.89
N ARG A 83 -5.31 2.54 -14.70
CA ARG A 83 -6.39 3.52 -14.46
C ARG A 83 -5.97 4.66 -13.53
N PRO A 84 -5.01 5.51 -13.94
CA PRO A 84 -4.45 6.57 -13.09
C PRO A 84 -5.45 7.70 -12.78
N GLU A 85 -6.56 7.79 -13.52
CA GLU A 85 -7.64 8.76 -13.33
C GLU A 85 -8.47 8.49 -12.08
N LEU A 86 -8.46 7.26 -11.56
CA LEU A 86 -9.26 6.89 -10.40
C LEU A 86 -8.61 7.40 -9.10
N PRO A 87 -9.39 7.96 -8.15
CA PRO A 87 -8.85 8.43 -6.87
C PRO A 87 -8.12 7.33 -6.07
N ALA A 88 -8.64 6.09 -6.11
CA ALA A 88 -8.00 4.96 -5.44
C ALA A 88 -6.64 4.62 -6.08
N SER A 89 -6.56 4.62 -7.40
CA SER A 89 -5.32 4.38 -8.14
C SER A 89 -4.24 5.41 -7.78
N GLN A 90 -4.59 6.69 -7.73
CA GLN A 90 -3.65 7.75 -7.35
C GLN A 90 -3.05 7.53 -5.95
N LEU A 91 -3.88 7.12 -4.98
CA LEU A 91 -3.44 6.81 -3.62
C LEU A 91 -2.55 5.56 -3.58
N ILE A 92 -2.87 4.52 -4.35
CA ILE A 92 -2.07 3.30 -4.47
C ILE A 92 -0.70 3.61 -5.09
N LEU A 93 -0.66 4.37 -6.19
CA LEU A 93 0.58 4.80 -6.84
C LEU A 93 1.43 5.70 -5.92
N ALA A 94 0.79 6.59 -5.16
CA ALA A 94 1.47 7.44 -4.18
C ALA A 94 2.04 6.63 -3.00
N ALA A 95 1.32 5.61 -2.53
CA ALA A 95 1.81 4.69 -1.50
C ALA A 95 2.94 3.79 -2.01
N ALA A 96 2.92 3.42 -3.29
CA ALA A 96 3.98 2.67 -3.94
C ALA A 96 5.23 3.50 -4.27
N SER A 97 5.14 4.84 -4.22
CA SER A 97 6.27 5.75 -4.42
C SER A 97 7.23 5.74 -3.22
N PRO A 98 8.52 6.14 -3.36
CA PRO A 98 9.42 6.26 -2.22
C PRO A 98 8.81 7.17 -1.14
N TRP A 99 9.25 6.98 0.11
CA TRP A 99 8.79 7.83 1.20
C TRP A 99 9.03 9.30 0.85
N SER A 100 8.05 10.15 1.07
CA SER A 100 8.18 11.60 0.92
C SER A 100 7.23 12.32 1.87
N PRO A 101 7.44 13.62 2.15
CA PRO A 101 6.47 14.42 2.92
C PRO A 101 5.06 14.42 2.33
N ALA A 102 4.89 14.16 1.03
CA ALA A 102 3.57 14.09 0.40
C ALA A 102 2.90 12.71 0.58
N SER A 103 3.69 11.63 0.60
CA SER A 103 3.18 10.24 0.66
C SER A 103 3.17 9.66 2.07
N HIS A 104 3.94 10.20 3.03
CA HIS A 104 4.18 9.60 4.35
C HIS A 104 2.89 9.25 5.12
N ARG A 105 1.82 10.04 4.95
CA ARG A 105 0.52 9.84 5.61
C ARG A 105 -0.20 8.57 5.17
N LEU A 106 0.18 8.01 4.03
CA LEU A 106 -0.41 6.80 3.45
C LEU A 106 0.25 5.52 4.00
N TRP A 107 1.38 5.65 4.67
CA TRP A 107 2.15 4.54 5.20
C TRP A 107 1.55 4.06 6.54
N GLU A 108 1.81 2.80 6.86
CA GLU A 108 1.36 2.18 8.11
C GLU A 108 1.89 2.93 9.35
N PRO A 109 1.19 2.85 10.50
CA PRO A 109 1.58 3.57 11.72
C PRO A 109 3.04 3.38 12.15
N TRP A 110 3.53 2.14 12.18
CA TRP A 110 4.90 1.83 12.63
C TRP A 110 5.97 2.36 11.65
N PHE A 111 5.69 2.39 10.34
CA PHE A 111 6.58 3.04 9.36
C PHE A 111 6.63 4.55 9.59
N ARG A 112 5.49 5.18 9.91
CA ARG A 112 5.46 6.61 10.23
C ARG A 112 6.23 6.93 11.51
N GLU A 113 6.12 6.09 12.53
CA GLU A 113 6.93 6.22 13.76
C GLU A 113 8.43 6.14 13.47
N ARG A 114 8.85 5.16 12.66
CA ARG A 114 10.25 5.05 12.22
C ARG A 114 10.71 6.29 11.45
N ALA A 115 9.89 6.78 10.51
CA ALA A 115 10.18 8.01 9.78
C ALA A 115 10.33 9.21 10.73
N THR A 116 9.46 9.33 11.75
CA THR A 116 9.58 10.38 12.77
C THR A 116 10.90 10.31 13.52
N VAL A 117 11.37 9.11 13.90
CA VAL A 117 12.67 8.94 14.57
C VAL A 117 13.81 9.41 13.65
N LEU A 118 13.83 8.97 12.39
CA LEU A 118 14.86 9.34 11.42
C LEU A 118 14.82 10.84 11.07
N CYS A 119 13.64 11.45 10.93
CA CYS A 119 13.48 12.89 10.80
C CYS A 119 14.09 13.61 12.00
N THR A 120 13.77 13.17 13.22
CA THR A 120 14.27 13.79 14.46
C THR A 120 15.79 13.76 14.52
N ILE A 121 16.42 12.64 14.09
CA ILE A 121 17.87 12.54 14.00
C ILE A 121 18.42 13.57 13.00
N GLY A 122 17.85 13.64 11.79
CA GLY A 122 18.27 14.60 10.78
C GLY A 122 18.20 16.06 11.26
N TYR A 123 17.08 16.45 11.87
CA TYR A 123 16.93 17.80 12.43
C TYR A 123 17.92 18.08 13.58
N LYS A 124 18.16 17.11 14.47
CA LYS A 124 19.16 17.26 15.54
C LYS A 124 20.58 17.39 15.00
N LEU A 125 20.91 16.65 13.93
CA LEU A 125 22.21 16.76 13.26
C LEU A 125 22.36 18.13 12.58
N ALA A 126 21.36 18.57 11.83
CA ALA A 126 21.33 19.90 11.21
C ALA A 126 21.59 20.99 12.27
N TYR A 127 20.83 20.95 13.37
CA TYR A 127 20.96 21.91 14.46
C TYR A 127 22.38 21.94 15.06
N ARG A 128 23.06 20.79 15.13
CA ARG A 128 24.43 20.68 15.66
C ARG A 128 25.49 21.16 14.67
N LEU A 129 25.28 20.95 13.36
CA LEU A 129 26.23 21.31 12.31
C LEU A 129 26.25 22.81 12.07
N ASN A 130 25.07 23.44 11.96
CA ASN A 130 24.89 24.88 12.04
C ASN A 130 23.38 25.17 12.09
N ARG A 131 22.93 26.19 12.84
CA ARG A 131 21.50 26.41 13.12
C ARG A 131 20.61 26.70 11.90
N GLU A 132 21.18 26.79 10.70
CA GLU A 132 20.48 27.25 9.48
C GLU A 132 20.88 26.50 8.20
N GLU A 133 21.57 25.35 8.27
CA GLU A 133 21.83 24.54 7.06
C GLU A 133 20.57 23.81 6.59
N HIS A 134 19.66 24.57 5.98
CA HIS A 134 18.47 24.07 5.29
C HIS A 134 18.85 23.07 4.20
N SER A 135 20.02 23.26 3.57
CA SER A 135 20.61 22.32 2.60
C SER A 135 20.80 20.92 3.17
N PHE A 136 21.25 20.79 4.43
CA PHE A 136 21.39 19.49 5.07
C PHE A 136 20.03 18.83 5.28
N VAL A 137 19.06 19.58 5.81
CA VAL A 137 17.68 19.08 6.02
C VAL A 137 17.06 18.68 4.69
N ASP A 138 17.24 19.47 3.64
CA ASP A 138 16.72 19.20 2.31
C ASP A 138 17.29 17.89 1.76
N VAL A 139 18.62 17.72 1.79
CA VAL A 139 19.27 16.47 1.38
C VAL A 139 18.81 15.29 2.24
N TRP A 140 18.70 15.48 3.55
CA TRP A 140 18.24 14.43 4.47
C TRP A 140 16.82 13.97 4.12
N VAL A 141 15.89 14.89 3.92
CA VAL A 141 14.48 14.59 3.64
C VAL A 141 14.27 14.09 2.22
N SER A 142 14.98 14.64 1.24
CA SER A 142 14.77 14.30 -0.18
C SER A 142 15.56 13.09 -0.67
N HIS A 143 16.69 12.74 -0.02
CA HIS A 143 17.58 11.66 -0.49
C HIS A 143 17.85 10.58 0.56
N VAL A 144 18.12 10.95 1.82
CA VAL A 144 18.49 9.98 2.86
C VAL A 144 17.27 9.22 3.37
N LEU A 145 16.23 9.93 3.80
CA LEU A 145 15.00 9.34 4.32
C LEU A 145 14.32 8.37 3.35
N PRO A 146 14.12 8.70 2.06
CA PRO A 146 13.49 7.77 1.11
C PRO A 146 14.25 6.45 0.96
N LYS A 147 15.59 6.48 0.99
CA LYS A 147 16.44 5.28 0.92
C LYS A 147 16.40 4.48 2.20
N ALA A 148 16.60 5.14 3.35
CA ALA A 148 16.55 4.50 4.66
C ALA A 148 15.21 3.80 4.92
N MET A 149 14.12 4.39 4.46
CA MET A 149 12.77 3.81 4.57
C MET A 149 12.53 2.65 3.60
N ALA A 150 13.22 2.60 2.46
CA ALA A 150 13.11 1.53 1.47
C ALA A 150 13.91 0.27 1.84
N GLU A 151 15.06 0.42 2.50
CA GLU A 151 15.96 -0.69 2.90
C GLU A 151 15.54 -1.39 4.19
N SER A 152 14.52 -0.87 4.88
CA SER A 152 14.01 -1.40 6.16
C SER A 152 12.90 -2.46 5.97
N VAL A 153 12.67 -2.92 4.74
CA VAL A 153 11.61 -3.83 4.31
C VAL A 153 12.21 -5.11 3.77
#